data_AF-A0A0F9KEN1-F1
#
_entry.id   AF-A0A0F9KEN1-F1
#
_cell.length_a   1.000
_cell.length_b   1.000
_cell.length_c   1.000
_cell.angle_alpha   90.00
_cell.angle_beta   90.00
_cell.angle_gamma   90.00
#
_symmetry.space_group_name_H-M   'P 1'
#
loop_
_entity.id
_entity.type
_entity.pdbx_description
1 polymer ?
#
loop_
_entity_poly.entity_id
_entity_poly.type
_entity_poly.pdbx_seq_one_letter_code
_entity_poly.pdbx_strand_id
1 'polypeptide(L)'
;MTEELNKIQEKLKDSQEQTKTLEILIKKYPDLDIHRDRWSAERYIAKSVNSKVNDVWFNHNCGCCEDSPLQAWPFIIDDETKEKIHTKPACIAVGEKNQWGSGEIPWEDWEENFKKHNINSIIIDKVEQHFKDNKENNWKLEE
;
A
#
# COMPACT_ATOMS: atom_id res chain seq x y z
N MET A 1 0.96 -10.82 -40.08
CA MET A 1 -0.43 -10.34 -40.23
C MET A 1 -1.37 -10.93 -39.18
N THR A 2 -1.49 -12.26 -39.04
CA THR A 2 -2.36 -12.87 -38.00
C THR A 2 -1.88 -12.60 -36.57
N GLU A 3 -0.56 -12.58 -36.33
CA GLU A 3 0.00 -12.33 -34.99
C GLU A 3 -0.23 -10.89 -34.49
N GLU A 4 -0.11 -9.90 -35.38
CA GLU A 4 -0.38 -8.50 -35.06
C GLU A 4 -1.88 -8.26 -34.80
N LEU A 5 -2.75 -8.92 -35.56
CA LEU A 5 -4.19 -8.87 -35.34
C LEU A 5 -4.55 -9.45 -33.96
N ASN A 6 -3.96 -10.59 -33.58
CA ASN A 6 -4.18 -11.19 -32.26
C ASN A 6 -3.73 -10.25 -31.13
N LYS A 7 -2.54 -9.63 -31.25
CA LYS A 7 -2.05 -8.65 -30.26
C LYS A 7 -2.97 -7.44 -30.11
N ILE A 8 -3.56 -6.96 -31.20
CA ILE A 8 -4.52 -5.84 -31.15
C ILE A 8 -5.82 -6.27 -30.48
N GLN A 9 -6.31 -7.48 -30.76
CA GLN A 9 -7.52 -8.03 -30.15
C GLN A 9 -7.35 -8.24 -28.64
N GLU A 10 -6.20 -8.75 -28.19
CA GLU A 10 -5.87 -8.87 -26.77
C GLU A 10 -5.87 -7.50 -26.08
N LYS A 11 -5.16 -6.51 -26.64
CA LYS A 11 -5.15 -5.14 -26.10
C LYS A 11 -6.54 -4.51 -26.01
N LEU A 12 -7.38 -4.74 -27.02
CA LEU A 12 -8.76 -4.23 -27.01
C LEU A 12 -9.57 -4.88 -25.89
N LYS A 13 -9.42 -6.19 -25.71
CA LYS A 13 -10.09 -6.93 -24.64
C LYS A 13 -9.65 -6.43 -23.26
N ASP A 14 -8.34 -6.28 -23.04
CA ASP A 14 -7.79 -5.77 -21.77
C ASP A 14 -8.31 -4.36 -21.47
N SER A 15 -8.35 -3.48 -22.48
CA SER A 15 -8.88 -2.11 -22.32
C SER A 15 -10.38 -2.09 -21.99
N GLN A 16 -11.16 -2.99 -22.59
CA GLN A 16 -12.58 -3.13 -22.27
C GLN A 16 -12.81 -3.66 -20.86
N GLU A 17 -12.00 -4.61 -20.40
CA GLU A 17 -12.06 -5.13 -19.03
C GLU A 17 -11.68 -4.04 -18.01
N GLN A 18 -10.61 -3.29 -18.27
CA GLN A 18 -10.22 -2.14 -17.44
C GLN A 18 -11.31 -1.07 -17.36
N THR A 19 -11.96 -0.76 -18.47
CA THR A 19 -13.06 0.23 -18.51
C THR A 19 -14.22 -0.22 -17.62
N LYS A 20 -14.64 -1.49 -17.72
CA LYS A 20 -15.70 -2.04 -16.87
C LYS A 20 -15.34 -2.01 -15.38
N THR A 21 -14.11 -2.36 -15.05
CA THR A 21 -13.59 -2.28 -13.67
C THR A 21 -13.70 -0.85 -13.15
N LEU A 22 -13.25 0.14 -13.92
CA LEU A 22 -13.33 1.55 -13.52
C LEU A 22 -14.78 2.04 -13.35
N GLU A 23 -15.70 1.65 -14.23
CA GLU A 23 -17.12 1.99 -14.12
C GLU A 23 -17.73 1.48 -12.80
N ILE A 24 -17.41 0.24 -12.42
CA ILE A 24 -17.84 -0.36 -11.15
C ILE A 24 -17.24 0.41 -9.97
N LEU A 25 -15.93 0.65 -10.00
CA LEU A 25 -15.22 1.31 -8.91
C LEU A 25 -15.67 2.76 -8.71
N ILE A 26 -15.85 3.55 -9.77
CA ILE A 26 -16.30 4.95 -9.68
C ILE A 26 -17.72 5.02 -9.08
N LYS A 27 -18.59 4.07 -9.43
CA LYS A 27 -19.94 4.00 -8.86
C LYS A 27 -19.92 3.68 -7.37
N LYS A 28 -19.00 2.80 -6.94
CA LYS A 28 -18.90 2.33 -5.54
C LYS A 28 -18.12 3.28 -4.63
N TYR A 29 -17.09 3.94 -5.16
CA TYR A 29 -16.22 4.89 -4.48
C TYR A 29 -16.27 6.23 -5.24
N PRO A 30 -17.23 7.12 -4.92
CA PRO A 30 -17.38 8.39 -5.66
C PRO A 30 -16.17 9.34 -5.57
N ASP A 31 -15.31 9.13 -4.57
CA ASP A 31 -14.07 9.86 -4.33
C ASP A 31 -12.81 9.10 -4.77
N LEU A 32 -12.98 8.10 -5.65
CA LEU A 32 -11.90 7.33 -6.26
C LEU A 32 -10.97 8.26 -7.06
N ASP A 33 -9.67 8.04 -6.88
CA ASP A 33 -8.61 8.78 -7.55
C ASP A 33 -7.43 7.83 -7.82
N ILE A 34 -6.54 8.22 -8.72
CA ILE A 34 -5.35 7.42 -9.07
C ILE A 34 -4.12 8.10 -8.46
N HIS A 35 -3.47 7.42 -7.52
CA HIS A 35 -2.18 7.82 -7.03
C HIS A 35 -1.08 7.18 -7.89
N ARG A 36 -0.14 8.01 -8.36
CA ARG A 36 1.11 7.55 -8.99
C ARG A 36 2.25 7.75 -8.02
N ASP A 37 2.93 6.66 -7.70
CA ASP A 37 4.14 6.74 -6.87
C ASP A 37 5.37 7.21 -7.68
N ARG A 38 6.52 7.32 -7.01
CA ARG A 38 7.79 7.71 -7.63
C ARG A 38 8.21 6.80 -8.79
N TRP A 39 7.80 5.53 -8.77
CA TRP A 39 8.12 4.50 -9.75
C TRP A 39 7.05 4.39 -10.84
N SER A 40 6.13 5.36 -10.91
CA SER A 40 4.99 5.39 -11.84
C SER A 40 4.03 4.21 -11.67
N ALA A 41 4.03 3.53 -10.51
CA ALA A 41 3.00 2.54 -10.23
C ALA A 41 1.69 3.27 -9.90
N GLU A 42 0.64 2.89 -10.62
CA GLU A 42 -0.71 3.41 -10.39
C GLU A 42 -1.42 2.62 -9.31
N ARG A 43 -2.08 3.31 -8.39
CA ARG A 43 -2.88 2.71 -7.32
C ARG A 43 -4.18 3.47 -7.17
N TYR A 44 -5.28 2.73 -7.06
CA TYR A 44 -6.56 3.31 -6.71
C TYR A 44 -6.57 3.76 -5.25
N ILE A 45 -6.97 4.99 -5.00
CA ILE A 45 -7.10 5.56 -3.67
C ILE A 45 -8.49 6.15 -3.47
N ALA A 46 -9.03 6.06 -2.26
CA ALA A 46 -10.26 6.73 -1.88
C ALA A 46 -10.20 7.12 -0.39
N LYS A 47 -10.73 8.29 -0.04
CA LYS A 47 -10.85 8.70 1.37
C LYS A 47 -11.98 7.94 2.07
N SER A 48 -13.03 7.56 1.33
CA SER A 48 -14.18 6.80 1.83
C SER A 48 -13.85 5.38 2.31
N VAL A 49 -12.65 4.87 1.99
CA VAL A 49 -12.16 3.59 2.51
C VAL A 49 -11.26 3.71 3.74
N ASN A 50 -10.87 4.92 4.16
CA ASN A 50 -9.97 5.12 5.31
C ASN A 50 -10.41 4.36 6.56
N SER A 51 -11.69 4.44 6.92
CA SER A 51 -12.22 3.74 8.09
C SER A 51 -12.59 2.27 7.85
N LYS A 52 -12.36 1.75 6.64
CA LYS A 52 -12.77 0.40 6.20
C LYS A 52 -11.60 -0.52 5.86
N VAL A 53 -10.41 0.04 5.64
CA VAL A 53 -9.20 -0.75 5.39
C VAL A 53 -8.98 -1.78 6.48
N ASN A 54 -8.56 -2.97 6.06
CA ASN A 54 -8.35 -4.11 6.94
C ASN A 54 -7.03 -4.81 6.63
N ASP A 55 -6.29 -4.36 5.62
CA ASP A 55 -4.99 -4.89 5.26
C ASP A 55 -3.99 -3.79 4.94
N VAL A 56 -2.72 -4.14 4.95
CA VAL A 56 -1.62 -3.19 4.78
C VAL A 56 -0.46 -3.85 4.03
N TRP A 57 0.12 -3.10 3.10
CA TRP A 57 1.35 -3.48 2.41
C TRP A 57 2.49 -2.60 2.91
N PHE A 58 3.62 -3.21 3.24
CA PHE A 58 4.82 -2.51 3.68
C PHE A 58 5.87 -2.50 2.57
N ASN A 59 6.50 -1.34 2.36
CA ASN A 59 7.67 -1.23 1.49
C ASN A 59 8.57 -0.06 1.91
N HIS A 60 9.85 -0.16 1.57
CA HIS A 60 10.70 1.03 1.57
C HIS A 60 10.50 1.80 0.26
N ASN A 61 10.40 3.13 0.36
CA ASN A 61 10.27 4.01 -0.80
C ASN A 61 11.44 3.86 -1.80
N CYS A 62 12.63 3.53 -1.30
CA CYS A 62 13.82 3.20 -2.07
C CYS A 62 14.44 1.90 -1.56
N GLY A 63 14.67 0.93 -2.46
CA GLY A 63 15.23 -0.38 -2.09
C GLY A 63 16.71 -0.36 -1.70
N CYS A 64 17.49 0.62 -2.17
CA CYS A 64 18.94 0.66 -2.00
C CYS A 64 19.44 1.65 -0.93
N CYS A 65 18.57 2.55 -0.44
CA CYS A 65 18.97 3.56 0.53
C CYS A 65 18.67 3.08 1.96
N GLU A 66 19.64 3.22 2.86
CA GLU A 66 19.52 2.84 4.28
C GLU A 66 18.59 3.81 5.05
N ASP A 67 18.55 5.07 4.64
CA ASP A 67 17.65 6.13 5.16
C ASP A 67 16.27 6.13 4.50
N SER A 68 15.93 5.10 3.72
CA SER A 68 14.62 5.06 3.07
C SER A 68 13.50 4.83 4.09
N PRO A 69 12.49 5.72 4.15
CA PRO A 69 11.32 5.50 4.98
C PRO A 69 10.62 4.19 4.64
N LEU A 70 10.21 3.47 5.68
CA LEU A 70 9.26 2.37 5.62
C LEU A 70 7.86 2.98 5.51
N GLN A 71 7.16 2.63 4.44
CA GLN A 71 5.81 3.07 4.16
C GLN A 71 4.82 1.94 4.43
N ALA A 72 3.75 2.26 5.16
CA ALA A 72 2.58 1.44 5.27
C ALA A 72 1.52 1.92 4.27
N TRP A 73 1.03 1.02 3.43
CA TRP A 73 0.01 1.25 2.40
C TRP A 73 -1.26 0.49 2.76
N PRO A 74 -2.19 1.08 3.53
CA PRO A 74 -3.41 0.40 3.92
C PRO A 74 -4.36 0.25 2.72
N PHE A 75 -5.07 -0.86 2.64
CA PHE A 75 -6.01 -1.14 1.55
C PHE A 75 -7.18 -2.03 1.99
N ILE A 76 -8.23 -2.04 1.16
CA ILE A 76 -9.19 -3.15 1.06
C ILE A 76 -9.06 -3.80 -0.32
N ILE A 77 -9.48 -5.05 -0.42
CA ILE A 77 -9.75 -5.68 -1.71
C ILE A 77 -11.23 -5.47 -2.01
N ASP A 78 -11.52 -4.93 -3.19
CA ASP A 78 -12.89 -4.78 -3.64
C ASP A 78 -13.49 -6.14 -4.01
N ASP A 79 -14.63 -6.50 -3.43
CA ASP A 79 -15.21 -7.83 -3.62
C ASP A 79 -15.66 -8.13 -5.05
N GLU A 80 -16.00 -7.11 -5.84
CA GLU A 80 -16.54 -7.27 -7.20
C GLU A 80 -15.42 -7.30 -8.24
N THR A 81 -14.50 -6.33 -8.15
CA THR A 81 -13.42 -6.16 -9.13
C THR A 81 -12.11 -6.84 -8.73
N LYS A 82 -11.97 -7.23 -7.45
CA LYS A 82 -10.73 -7.76 -6.85
C LYS A 82 -9.56 -6.78 -6.82
N GLU A 83 -9.80 -5.52 -7.15
CA GLU A 83 -8.80 -4.46 -7.11
C GLU A 83 -8.49 -4.02 -5.68
N LYS A 84 -7.25 -3.57 -5.45
CA LYS A 84 -6.86 -2.97 -4.17
C LYS A 84 -7.22 -1.50 -4.17
N ILE A 85 -8.03 -1.08 -3.20
CA ILE A 85 -8.39 0.32 -2.98
C ILE A 85 -7.67 0.79 -1.72
N HIS A 86 -6.71 1.68 -1.92
CA HIS A 86 -5.88 2.25 -0.87
C HIS A 86 -6.55 3.48 -0.23
N THR A 87 -6.04 3.87 0.93
CA THR A 87 -6.50 5.06 1.66
C THR A 87 -6.11 6.36 0.95
N LYS A 88 -6.66 7.50 1.43
CA LYS A 88 -6.15 8.84 1.09
C LYS A 88 -5.74 9.55 2.39
N PRO A 89 -4.44 9.76 2.67
CA PRO A 89 -3.26 9.51 1.81
C PRO A 89 -3.01 8.03 1.50
N ALA A 90 -2.32 7.75 0.38
CA ALA A 90 -2.09 6.40 -0.13
C ALA A 90 -1.19 5.54 0.77
N CYS A 91 -0.25 6.19 1.44
CA CYS A 91 0.62 5.60 2.43
C CYS A 91 0.93 6.58 3.57
N ILE A 92 1.41 6.03 4.67
CA ILE A 92 1.96 6.75 5.82
C ILE A 92 3.35 6.18 6.07
N ALA A 93 4.34 7.04 6.27
CA ALA A 93 5.66 6.60 6.69
C ALA A 93 5.61 6.24 8.17
N VAL A 94 6.12 5.05 8.52
CA VAL A 94 5.97 4.48 9.86
C VAL A 94 7.28 4.23 10.58
N GLY A 95 8.40 4.32 9.87
CA GLY A 95 9.71 4.04 10.41
C GLY A 95 10.78 4.03 9.33
N GLU A 96 11.91 3.41 9.64
CA GLU A 96 13.05 3.27 8.74
C GLU A 96 13.88 2.04 9.10
N LYS A 97 14.88 1.70 8.27
CA LYS A 97 15.82 0.63 8.60
C LYS A 97 16.70 1.06 9.77
N ASN A 98 17.03 0.11 10.64
CA ASN A 98 18.03 0.35 11.67
C ASN A 98 19.43 0.48 11.04
N GLN A 99 19.99 1.69 11.01
CA GLN A 99 21.33 1.93 10.45
C GLN A 99 22.47 1.34 11.31
N TRP A 100 22.20 1.02 12.58
CA TRP A 100 23.20 0.51 13.53
C TRP A 100 23.05 -0.98 13.83
N GLY A 101 22.16 -1.68 13.14
CA GLY A 101 21.85 -3.06 13.44
C GLY A 101 20.97 -3.69 12.36
N SER A 102 20.10 -4.61 12.77
CA SER A 102 19.11 -5.23 11.90
C SER A 102 17.70 -4.82 12.29
N GLY A 103 16.74 -5.12 11.41
CA GLY A 103 15.34 -4.76 11.61
C GLY A 103 15.03 -3.30 11.27
N GLU A 104 13.90 -2.85 11.79
CA GLU A 104 13.31 -1.55 11.49
C GLU A 104 12.94 -0.83 12.78
N ILE A 105 13.05 0.51 12.76
CA ILE A 105 12.78 1.37 13.91
C ILE A 105 11.52 2.18 13.60
N PRO A 106 10.48 2.13 14.44
CA PRO A 106 9.29 2.97 14.27
C PRO A 106 9.60 4.44 14.55
N TRP A 107 8.97 5.35 13.81
CA TRP A 107 9.00 6.79 14.10
C TRP A 107 8.04 7.17 15.24
N GLU A 108 8.30 8.22 16.00
CA GLU A 108 7.50 8.53 17.20
C GLU A 108 6.04 8.89 16.88
N ASP A 109 5.76 9.49 15.73
CA ASP A 109 4.45 10.05 15.37
C ASP A 109 3.64 9.19 14.39
N TRP A 110 4.10 7.98 14.05
CA TRP A 110 3.45 7.19 13.00
C TRP A 110 1.98 6.87 13.34
N GLU A 111 1.71 6.50 14.59
CA GLU A 111 0.36 6.12 15.04
C GLU A 111 -0.61 7.30 15.00
N GLU A 112 -0.14 8.48 15.41
CA GLU A 112 -0.94 9.73 15.37
C GLU A 112 -1.33 10.09 13.93
N ASN A 113 -0.44 9.84 12.96
CA ASN A 113 -0.73 10.04 11.54
C ASN A 113 -1.89 9.14 11.05
N PHE A 114 -1.96 7.88 11.48
CA PHE A 114 -3.11 7.00 11.16
C PHE A 114 -4.42 7.55 11.75
N LYS A 115 -4.40 7.93 13.03
CA LYS A 115 -5.56 8.48 13.74
C LYS A 115 -6.05 9.77 13.08
N LYS A 116 -5.14 10.68 12.73
CA LYS A 116 -5.43 11.95 12.06
C LYS A 116 -6.17 11.76 10.73
N HIS A 117 -5.88 10.69 10.01
CA HIS A 117 -6.52 10.38 8.73
C HIS A 117 -7.76 9.48 8.84
N ASN A 118 -8.22 9.18 10.07
CA ASN A 118 -9.32 8.28 10.35
C ASN A 118 -9.12 6.90 9.70
N ILE A 119 -7.88 6.41 9.72
CA ILE A 119 -7.57 5.06 9.24
C ILE A 119 -8.04 4.06 10.30
N ASN A 120 -8.64 2.95 9.85
CA ASN A 120 -9.11 1.88 10.74
C ASN A 120 -7.99 1.41 11.69
N SER A 121 -8.29 1.31 12.98
CA SER A 121 -7.31 0.96 14.03
C SER A 121 -6.73 -0.45 13.86
N ILE A 122 -7.42 -1.36 13.16
CA ILE A 122 -6.86 -2.69 12.80
C ILE A 122 -5.53 -2.54 12.06
N ILE A 123 -5.34 -1.45 11.30
CA ILE A 123 -4.08 -1.20 10.61
C ILE A 123 -2.97 -0.81 11.58
N ILE A 124 -3.28 -0.07 12.64
CA ILE A 124 -2.32 0.26 13.70
C ILE A 124 -1.80 -1.03 14.34
N ASP A 125 -2.70 -1.95 14.69
CA ASP A 125 -2.33 -3.26 15.26
C ASP A 125 -1.40 -4.05 14.32
N LYS A 126 -1.67 -4.01 13.01
CA LYS A 126 -0.82 -4.66 11.99
C LYS A 126 0.56 -4.00 11.85
N VAL A 127 0.65 -2.68 11.93
CA VAL A 127 1.94 -1.96 11.91
C VAL A 127 2.74 -2.28 13.17
N GLU A 128 2.12 -2.31 14.35
CA GLU A 128 2.78 -2.75 15.57
C GLU A 128 3.30 -4.18 15.46
N GLN A 129 2.48 -5.09 14.93
CA GLN A 129 2.86 -6.48 14.76
C GLN A 129 4.06 -6.62 13.82
N HIS A 130 4.07 -5.86 12.72
CA HIS A 130 5.20 -5.80 11.78
C HIS A 130 6.50 -5.40 12.48
N PHE A 131 6.50 -4.37 13.33
CA PHE A 131 7.69 -4.00 14.11
C PHE A 131 8.06 -5.02 15.19
N LYS A 132 7.10 -5.75 15.76
CA LYS A 132 7.38 -6.85 16.71
C LYS A 132 8.04 -8.04 16.01
N ASP A 133 7.57 -8.40 14.83
CA ASP A 133 8.08 -9.55 14.05
C ASP A 133 9.45 -9.26 13.43
N ASN A 134 9.73 -8.00 13.10
CA ASN A 134 11.01 -7.54 12.54
C ASN A 134 11.95 -6.93 13.60
N LYS A 135 11.59 -7.02 14.89
CA LYS A 135 12.48 -6.67 15.98
C LYS A 135 13.58 -7.73 16.05
N GLU A 136 14.83 -7.27 16.08
CA GLU A 136 16.02 -8.09 16.22
C GLU A 136 15.79 -9.39 17.00
N ASN A 137 16.00 -10.54 16.33
CA ASN A 137 16.52 -11.70 17.04
C ASN A 137 17.83 -11.25 17.65
N ASN A 138 17.81 -10.84 18.91
CA ASN A 138 18.99 -10.55 19.71
C ASN A 138 20.00 -11.69 19.47
N TRP A 139 21.01 -11.45 18.63
CA TRP A 139 22.22 -12.25 18.69
C TRP A 139 22.81 -11.94 20.05
N LYS A 140 22.58 -12.84 21.00
CA LYS A 140 23.32 -12.88 22.24
C LYS A 140 24.79 -12.89 21.83
N LEU A 141 25.48 -11.77 22.01
CA LEU A 141 26.90 -11.81 22.32
C LEU A 141 26.96 -12.52 23.67
N GLU A 142 27.09 -13.85 23.62
CA GLU A 142 27.51 -14.62 24.78
C GLU A 142 28.92 -14.11 25.13
N GLU A 143 29.01 -13.41 26.26
CA GLU A 143 30.26 -13.08 26.95
C GLU A 143 30.99 -14.35 27.42
#